data_AF-A0A0F9IDW5-F1
#
_entry.id   AF-A0A0F9IDW5-F1
#
_cell.length_a   1.000
_cell.length_b   1.000
_cell.length_c   1.000
_cell.angle_alpha   90.00
_cell.angle_beta   90.00
_cell.angle_gamma   90.00
#
_symmetry.space_group_name_H-M   'P 1'
#
loop_
_entity.id
_entity.type
_entity.pdbx_description
1 polymer ?
#
loop_
_entity_poly.entity_id
_entity_poly.type
_entity_poly.pdbx_seq_one_letter_code
_entity_poly.pdbx_strand_id
1 'polypeptide(L)'
;MPKSKLEKELAGLINSESRENDSNTPDFILAEYMMNCLDAFELANNKREVWYGVELDILNNWEELIMTAMGEASMCWSDIDKAGVFDATRAGQIGKKLLEDIKRRKKNA
;
A
#
# COMPACT_ATOMS: atom_id res chain seq x y z
N MET A 1 -0.26 -11.85 12.30
CA MET A 1 -0.99 -10.67 11.81
C MET A 1 -2.46 -11.05 11.59
N PRO A 2 -3.42 -10.14 11.77
CA PRO A 2 -4.82 -10.44 11.48
C PRO A 2 -5.02 -10.67 9.96
N LYS A 3 -5.66 -11.78 9.58
CA LYS A 3 -5.98 -12.12 8.18
C LYS A 3 -6.94 -11.09 7.58
N SER A 4 -6.72 -10.73 6.32
CA SER A 4 -7.59 -9.79 5.59
C SER A 4 -8.99 -10.39 5.38
N LYS A 5 -9.99 -9.55 5.04
CA LYS A 5 -11.33 -10.03 4.72
C LYS A 5 -11.29 -11.01 3.54
N LEU A 6 -10.55 -10.65 2.49
CA LEU A 6 -10.39 -11.47 1.28
C LEU A 6 -9.76 -12.83 1.59
N GLU A 7 -8.70 -12.85 2.40
CA GLU A 7 -8.02 -14.10 2.77
C GLU A 7 -8.96 -15.06 3.52
N LYS A 8 -9.82 -14.51 4.40
CA LYS A 8 -10.83 -15.31 5.14
C LYS A 8 -11.91 -15.86 4.21
N GLU A 9 -12.41 -15.04 3.29
CA GLU A 9 -13.42 -15.47 2.31
C GLU A 9 -12.85 -16.53 1.36
N LEU A 10 -11.60 -16.36 0.92
CA LEU A 10 -10.90 -17.32 0.08
C LEU A 10 -10.67 -18.66 0.79
N ALA A 11 -10.23 -18.63 2.05
CA ALA A 11 -10.10 -19.85 2.86
C ALA A 11 -11.45 -20.57 3.05
N GLY A 12 -12.53 -19.81 3.24
CA GLY A 12 -13.88 -20.36 3.34
C GLY A 12 -14.37 -21.02 2.05
N LEU A 13 -14.11 -20.39 0.90
CA LEU A 13 -14.45 -20.94 -0.42
C LEU A 13 -13.66 -22.22 -0.72
N ILE A 14 -12.36 -22.21 -0.42
CA ILE A 14 -11.47 -23.36 -0.58
C ILE A 14 -12.01 -24.56 0.21
N ASN A 15 -12.32 -24.34 1.50
CA ASN A 15 -12.94 -25.33 2.38
C ASN A 15 -14.29 -25.85 1.85
N SER A 16 -15.18 -24.95 1.38
CA SER A 16 -16.52 -25.35 0.92
C SER A 16 -16.48 -26.21 -0.34
N GLU A 17 -15.48 -26.01 -1.19
CA GLU A 17 -15.29 -26.75 -2.43
C GLU A 17 -14.38 -27.98 -2.25
N SER A 18 -13.85 -28.21 -1.04
CA SER A 18 -12.96 -29.33 -0.70
C SER A 18 -11.78 -29.47 -1.67
N ARG A 19 -11.27 -28.34 -2.20
CA ARG A 19 -10.29 -28.34 -3.32
C ARG A 19 -8.94 -28.93 -2.92
N GLU A 20 -8.63 -28.83 -1.65
CA GLU A 20 -7.48 -29.37 -0.95
C GLU A 20 -7.52 -30.88 -0.73
N ASN A 21 -8.67 -31.56 -0.85
CA ASN A 21 -8.75 -33.00 -0.61
C ASN A 21 -7.84 -33.79 -1.56
N ASP A 22 -7.65 -33.28 -2.77
CA ASP A 22 -6.75 -33.87 -3.77
C ASP A 22 -5.27 -33.69 -3.40
N SER A 23 -4.91 -32.60 -2.72
CA SER A 23 -3.53 -32.25 -2.36
C SER A 23 -3.18 -32.51 -0.90
N ASN A 24 -4.15 -32.92 -0.07
CA ASN A 24 -4.05 -33.11 1.37
C ASN A 24 -3.41 -31.91 2.10
N THR A 25 -3.72 -30.69 1.63
CA THR A 25 -3.11 -29.45 2.12
C THR A 25 -4.12 -28.69 2.98
N PRO A 26 -3.80 -28.33 4.24
CA PRO A 26 -4.73 -27.53 5.04
C PRO A 26 -5.17 -26.23 4.33
N ASP A 27 -6.46 -25.93 4.36
CA ASP A 27 -7.11 -24.88 3.56
C ASP A 27 -6.48 -23.50 3.78
N PHE A 28 -6.07 -23.22 5.03
CA PHE A 28 -5.45 -21.96 5.38
C PHE A 28 -4.07 -21.77 4.73
N ILE A 29 -3.34 -22.86 4.47
CA ILE A 29 -2.04 -22.84 3.78
C ILE A 29 -2.26 -22.60 2.29
N LEU A 30 -3.26 -23.26 1.71
CA LEU A 30 -3.60 -23.07 0.30
C LEU A 30 -4.12 -21.64 0.04
N ALA A 31 -4.95 -21.11 0.93
CA ALA A 31 -5.42 -19.72 0.86
C ALA A 31 -4.25 -18.73 0.96
N GLU A 32 -3.32 -18.93 1.90
CA GLU A 32 -2.13 -18.09 2.04
C GLU A 32 -1.24 -18.15 0.79
N TYR A 33 -1.02 -19.34 0.23
CA TYR A 33 -0.29 -19.49 -1.03
C TYR A 33 -0.95 -18.72 -2.18
N MET A 34 -2.28 -18.82 -2.32
CA MET A 34 -3.02 -18.11 -3.36
C MET A 34 -2.93 -16.58 -3.19
N MET A 35 -3.03 -16.08 -1.95
CA MET A 35 -2.82 -14.66 -1.64
C MET A 35 -1.43 -14.19 -2.07
N ASN A 36 -0.38 -14.95 -1.74
CA ASN A 36 0.99 -14.62 -2.14
C ASN A 36 1.15 -14.61 -3.68
N CYS A 37 0.42 -15.48 -4.39
CA CYS A 37 0.41 -15.47 -5.85
C CYS A 37 -0.25 -14.20 -6.42
N LEU A 38 -1.32 -13.73 -5.79
CA LEU A 38 -1.98 -12.48 -6.16
C LEU A 38 -1.06 -11.27 -5.93
N ASP A 39 -0.40 -11.20 -4.77
CA ASP A 39 0.57 -10.14 -4.46
C ASP A 39 1.72 -10.10 -5.49
N ALA A 40 2.25 -11.28 -5.84
CA ALA A 40 3.29 -11.39 -6.85
C ALA A 40 2.79 -10.95 -8.25
N PHE A 41 1.53 -11.27 -8.58
CA PHE A 41 0.90 -10.83 -9.82
C PHE A 41 0.72 -9.31 -9.86
N GLU A 42 0.21 -8.70 -8.79
CA GLU A 42 0.06 -7.24 -8.67
C GLU A 42 1.40 -6.53 -8.83
N LEU A 43 2.46 -7.03 -8.18
CA LEU A 43 3.80 -6.50 -8.33
C LEU A 43 4.29 -6.56 -9.79
N ALA A 44 4.06 -7.69 -10.47
CA ALA A 44 4.41 -7.85 -11.88
C ALA A 44 3.58 -6.92 -12.78
N ASN A 45 2.30 -6.74 -12.47
CA ASN A 45 1.38 -5.85 -13.19
C ASN A 45 1.83 -4.39 -13.09
N ASN A 46 2.19 -3.94 -11.88
CA ASN A 46 2.73 -2.60 -11.64
C ASN A 46 4.03 -2.36 -12.42
N LYS A 47 4.94 -3.34 -12.45
CA LYS A 47 6.16 -3.25 -13.27
C LYS A 47 5.85 -3.21 -14.76
N ARG A 48 4.83 -3.94 -15.21
CA ARG A 48 4.38 -3.94 -16.61
C ARG A 48 3.81 -2.58 -17.01
N GLU A 49 3.06 -1.93 -16.14
CA GLU A 49 2.53 -0.57 -16.40
C GLU A 49 3.67 0.44 -16.57
N VAL A 50 4.67 0.40 -15.68
CA VAL A 50 5.90 1.19 -15.81
C VAL A 50 6.61 0.92 -17.14
N TRP A 51 6.69 -0.35 -17.58
CA TRP A 51 7.29 -0.72 -18.87
C TRP A 51 6.55 -0.12 -20.07
N TYR A 52 5.22 -0.07 -20.03
CA TYR A 52 4.41 0.58 -21.08
C TYR A 52 4.45 2.11 -21.03
N GLY A 53 5.27 2.70 -20.15
CA GLY A 53 5.34 4.15 -19.98
C GLY A 53 4.11 4.74 -19.30
N VAL A 54 3.25 3.90 -18.74
CA VAL A 54 2.25 4.34 -17.77
C VAL A 54 3.03 4.52 -16.47
N GLU A 55 3.57 5.73 -16.25
CA GLU A 55 3.93 6.12 -14.90
C GLU A 55 2.69 5.88 -14.06
N LEU A 56 2.80 4.97 -13.07
CA LEU A 56 1.79 4.85 -12.04
C LEU A 56 1.55 6.26 -11.51
N ASP A 57 0.38 6.80 -11.83
CA ASP A 57 -0.04 8.19 -11.58
C ASP A 57 0.01 8.57 -10.08
N ILE A 58 0.33 7.59 -9.24
CA ILE A 58 0.78 7.69 -7.84
C ILE A 58 1.87 8.76 -7.66
N LEU A 59 2.79 8.94 -8.62
CA LEU A 59 3.79 10.02 -8.56
C LEU A 59 3.31 11.35 -9.15
N ASN A 60 2.32 11.31 -10.04
CA ASN A 60 1.80 12.51 -10.70
C ASN A 60 0.76 13.24 -9.86
N ASN A 61 0.13 12.53 -8.92
CA ASN A 61 -0.77 13.11 -7.94
C ASN A 61 -0.24 12.98 -6.50
N TRP A 62 1.05 13.23 -6.37
CA TRP A 62 1.78 13.28 -5.10
C TRP A 62 1.15 14.26 -4.09
N GLU A 63 0.50 15.33 -4.56
CA GLU A 63 -0.22 16.27 -3.69
C GLU A 63 -1.43 15.62 -3.01
N GLU A 64 -2.27 14.88 -3.74
CA GLU A 64 -3.44 14.19 -3.17
C GLU A 64 -3.03 13.06 -2.22
N LEU A 65 -1.99 12.30 -2.57
CA LEU A 65 -1.46 11.23 -1.73
C LEU A 65 -0.86 11.75 -0.42
N ILE A 66 -0.09 12.85 -0.48
CA ILE A 66 0.45 13.50 0.71
C ILE A 66 -0.69 14.04 1.58
N MET A 67 -1.68 14.72 0.99
CA MET A 67 -2.80 15.27 1.74
C MET A 67 -3.69 14.18 2.36
N THR A 68 -3.92 13.08 1.67
CA THR A 68 -4.69 11.94 2.16
C THR A 68 -3.96 11.24 3.30
N ALA A 69 -2.67 10.94 3.12
CA ALA A 69 -1.85 10.34 4.18
C ALA A 69 -1.73 11.25 5.41
N MET A 70 -1.63 12.57 5.21
CA MET A 70 -1.60 13.54 6.32
C MET A 70 -2.96 13.66 7.01
N GLY A 71 -4.07 13.58 6.26
CA GLY A 71 -5.42 13.55 6.80
C GLY A 71 -5.70 12.28 7.62
N GLU A 72 -5.33 11.11 7.12
CA GLU A 72 -5.44 9.83 7.80
C GLU A 72 -4.56 9.78 9.06
N ALA A 73 -3.31 10.23 8.97
CA ALA A 73 -2.43 10.35 10.13
C ALA A 73 -2.99 11.32 11.18
N SER A 74 -3.59 12.44 10.75
CA SER A 74 -4.27 13.39 11.64
C SER A 74 -5.47 12.76 12.36
N MET A 75 -6.22 11.87 11.70
CA MET A 75 -7.34 11.16 12.31
C MET A 75 -6.88 10.05 13.28
N CYS A 76 -5.77 9.37 12.99
CA CYS A 76 -5.21 8.38 13.91
C CYS A 76 -4.55 9.00 15.16
N TRP A 77 -4.22 10.29 15.13
CA TRP A 77 -3.51 10.98 16.23
C TRP A 77 -4.44 11.80 17.11
N SER A 78 -5.73 11.95 16.76
CA SER A 78 -6.72 12.61 17.62
C SER A 78 -7.01 11.87 18.93
N ASP A 79 -6.58 10.60 19.02
CA ASP A 79 -6.77 9.74 20.19
C ASP A 79 -5.57 9.73 21.15
N ILE A 80 -4.51 10.52 20.87
CA ILE A 80 -3.31 10.60 21.71
C ILE A 80 -3.20 12.02 22.32
N ASP A 81 -3.11 12.08 23.64
CA ASP A 81 -3.09 13.31 24.44
C ASP A 81 -2.17 14.43 23.89
N LYS A 82 -2.81 15.47 23.35
CA LYS A 82 -2.49 16.92 23.15
C LYS A 82 -1.03 17.45 23.20
N ALA A 83 0.00 16.64 23.00
CA ALA A 83 1.40 17.07 22.91
C ALA A 83 1.97 17.01 21.48
N GLY A 84 1.22 16.45 20.51
CA GLY A 84 1.64 16.22 19.13
C GLY A 84 0.72 16.84 18.09
N VAL A 85 0.28 18.09 18.30
CA VAL A 85 -0.59 18.78 17.32
C VAL A 85 0.15 18.91 15.99
N PHE A 86 -0.43 18.35 14.93
CA PHE A 86 0.09 18.46 13.58
C PHE A 86 0.15 19.94 13.15
N ASP A 87 1.36 20.44 12.88
CA ASP A 87 1.61 21.79 12.39
C ASP A 87 1.71 21.76 10.86
N ALA A 88 0.60 22.10 10.20
CA ALA A 88 0.50 22.17 8.75
C ALA A 88 1.52 23.15 8.12
N THR A 89 1.89 24.21 8.85
CA THR A 89 2.89 25.19 8.38
C THR A 89 4.27 24.55 8.33
N ARG A 90 4.65 23.83 9.39
CA ARG A 90 5.93 23.12 9.46
C ARG A 90 6.01 21.98 8.45
N ALA A 91 4.94 21.22 8.28
CA ALA A 91 4.87 20.17 7.26
C ALA A 91 5.04 20.73 5.84
N GLY A 92 4.38 21.85 5.52
CA GLY A 92 4.54 22.53 4.24
C GLY A 92 5.97 23.03 3.98
N GLN A 93 6.69 23.50 5.00
CA GLN A 93 8.09 23.90 4.90
C GLN A 93 9.01 22.72 4.59
N ILE A 94 8.79 21.57 5.26
CA ILE A 94 9.55 20.35 5.03
C ILE A 94 9.33 19.84 3.60
N GLY A 95 8.07 19.84 3.13
CA GLY A 95 7.72 19.45 1.76
C GLY A 95 8.41 20.31 0.69
N LYS A 96 8.40 21.64 0.85
CA LYS A 96 9.10 22.56 -0.07
C LYS A 96 10.61 22.29 -0.14
N LYS A 97 11.25 22.11 1.01
CA LYS A 97 12.69 21.80 1.07
C LYS A 97 13.03 20.49 0.36
N LEU A 98 12.21 19.45 0.57
CA LEU A 98 12.39 18.16 -0.07
C LEU A 98 12.30 18.25 -1.60
N LEU A 99 11.32 19.02 -2.11
CA LEU A 99 11.16 19.25 -3.55
C LEU A 99 12.36 19.98 -4.17
N GLU A 100 12.91 20.97 -3.48
CA GLU A 100 14.12 21.67 -3.93
C GLU A 100 15.32 20.73 -4.02
N ASP A 101 15.50 19.86 -3.03
CA ASP A 101 16.59 18.88 -3.00
C ASP A 101 16.45 17.83 -4.12
N ILE A 102 15.23 17.38 -4.41
CA ILE A 102 14.94 16.47 -5.54
C ILE A 102 15.27 17.15 -6.88
N LYS A 103 14.81 18.39 -7.08
CA LYS A 103 15.10 19.17 -8.29
C LYS A 103 16.61 19.38 -8.48
N ARG A 104 17.33 19.66 -7.39
CA ARG A 104 18.79 19.82 -7.40
C ARG A 104 19.50 18.52 -7.82
N ARG A 105 19.06 17.37 -7.30
CA ARG A 105 19.63 16.07 -7.67
C ARG A 105 19.37 15.70 -9.12
N LYS A 106 18.17 15.95 -9.65
CA LYS A 106 17.85 15.71 -11.08
C LYS A 106 18.67 16.60 -12.04
N LYS A 107 19.06 17.81 -11.63
CA LYS A 107 19.89 18.71 -12.45
C LYS A 107 21.36 18.27 -12.51
N ASN A 108 21.82 17.48 -11.55
CA ASN A 108 23.21 17.05 -11.41
C ASN A 108 23.43 15.57 -11.80
N ALA A 109 22.39 14.90 -12.33
CA ALA A 109 22.42 13.55 -12.88
C ALA A 109 22.35 13.63 -14.41
#